data_AF-N8R6H6-F1
#
_entry.id   AF-N8R6H6-F1
#
_cell.length_a   1.000
_cell.length_b   1.000
_cell.length_c   1.000
_cell.angle_alpha   90.00
_cell.angle_beta   90.00
_cell.angle_gamma   90.00
#
_symmetry.space_group_name_H-M   'P 1'
#
loop_
_entity.id
_entity.type
_entity.pdbx_description
1 polymer ?
#
loop_
_entity_poly.entity_id
_entity_poly.type
_entity_poly.pdbx_seq_one_letter_code
_entity_poly.pdbx_strand_id
1 'polypeptide(L)'
;MKPYQRAALALAVLKLETNNTKRNIYDYTQSCYPRISGHADKECIKFFDYDRNTYFEGRFNDGEYRLYDYGHGEYISIKQKSAGCYEGYHYGSGRYYSIACQGNNVSFYDYGTALYYNFA
;
A
#
# COMPACT_ATOMS: atom_id res chain seq x y z
N MET A 1 10.73 3.14 -3.40
CA MET A 1 9.35 3.27 -3.93
C MET A 1 8.92 4.72 -3.94
N LYS A 2 7.95 5.10 -4.78
CA LYS A 2 7.47 6.49 -4.83
C LYS A 2 6.48 6.79 -3.70
N PRO A 3 6.33 8.06 -3.25
CA PRO A 3 5.46 8.41 -2.11
C PRO A 3 4.02 7.89 -2.24
N TYR A 4 3.35 8.11 -3.37
CA TYR A 4 1.96 7.65 -3.61
C TYR A 4 1.81 6.13 -3.62
N GLN A 5 2.83 5.37 -4.04
CA GLN A 5 2.79 3.90 -3.95
C GLN A 5 2.86 3.45 -2.49
N ARG A 6 3.71 4.08 -1.68
CA ARG A 6 3.79 3.78 -0.24
C ARG A 6 2.48 4.13 0.46
N ALA A 7 1.90 5.28 0.15
CA ALA A 7 0.60 5.69 0.67
C ALA A 7 -0.53 4.74 0.25
N ALA A 8 -0.59 4.34 -1.02
CA ALA A 8 -1.57 3.38 -1.52
C ALA A 8 -1.46 2.03 -0.79
N LEU A 9 -0.24 1.51 -0.63
CA LEU A 9 0.00 0.25 0.09
C LEU A 9 -0.33 0.36 1.58
N ALA A 10 0.01 1.47 2.22
CA ALA A 10 -0.32 1.73 3.61
C ALA A 10 -1.85 1.79 3.83
N LEU A 11 -2.57 2.48 2.93
CA LEU A 11 -4.04 2.49 2.94
C LEU A 11 -4.63 1.10 2.67
N ALA A 12 -4.02 0.31 1.78
CA ALA A 12 -4.43 -1.07 1.52
C ALA A 12 -4.34 -1.93 2.77
N VAL A 13 -3.17 -1.97 3.41
CA VAL A 13 -2.96 -2.72 4.66
C VAL A 13 -3.92 -2.27 5.74
N LEU A 14 -4.06 -0.96 5.94
CA LEU A 14 -4.99 -0.43 6.94
C LEU A 14 -6.43 -0.85 6.66
N LYS A 15 -6.88 -0.81 5.41
CA LYS A 15 -8.22 -1.29 5.02
C LYS A 15 -8.36 -2.81 5.20
N LEU A 16 -7.36 -3.61 4.84
CA LEU A 16 -7.39 -5.07 5.06
C LEU A 16 -7.55 -5.40 6.55
N GLU A 17 -6.76 -4.76 7.42
CA GLU A 17 -6.78 -4.97 8.87
C GLU A 17 -8.05 -4.41 9.55
N THR A 18 -8.74 -3.47 8.91
CA THR A 18 -9.95 -2.83 9.45
C THR A 18 -11.24 -3.19 8.71
N ASN A 19 -11.23 -4.27 7.92
CA ASN A 19 -12.37 -4.71 7.10
C ASN A 19 -12.96 -3.58 6.24
N ASN A 20 -12.08 -2.85 5.54
CA ASN A 20 -12.37 -1.77 4.62
C ASN A 20 -13.10 -0.55 5.22
N THR A 21 -13.16 -0.42 6.55
CA THR A 21 -13.87 0.70 7.22
C THR A 21 -13.16 2.05 7.08
N LYS A 22 -11.85 2.04 6.86
CA LYS A 22 -11.02 3.24 6.72
C LYS A 22 -11.15 3.86 5.33
N ARG A 23 -11.22 5.19 5.27
CA ARG A 23 -11.45 5.95 4.02
C ARG A 23 -10.21 6.62 3.46
N ASN A 24 -9.29 7.03 4.32
CA ASN A 24 -8.07 7.75 3.99
C ASN A 24 -6.96 7.33 4.96
N ILE A 25 -5.75 7.82 4.69
CA ILE A 25 -4.59 7.68 5.56
C ILE A 25 -3.75 8.95 5.42
N TYR A 26 -3.23 9.48 6.52
CA TYR A 26 -2.33 10.62 6.54
C TYR A 26 -0.90 10.14 6.27
N ASP A 27 -0.17 10.81 5.39
CA ASP A 27 1.27 10.58 5.16
C ASP A 27 2.05 11.65 5.94
N TYR A 28 2.72 11.23 7.03
CA TYR A 28 3.50 12.15 7.86
C TYR A 28 4.74 12.70 7.15
N THR A 29 5.27 12.00 6.14
CA THR A 29 6.43 12.45 5.37
C THR A 29 6.04 13.54 4.39
N GLN A 30 4.84 13.42 3.79
CA GLN A 30 4.29 14.41 2.86
C GLN A 30 3.44 15.48 3.55
N SER A 31 3.15 15.32 4.85
CA SER A 31 2.29 16.20 5.65
C SER A 31 0.91 16.44 5.02
N CYS A 32 0.32 15.41 4.42
CA CYS A 32 -0.97 15.51 3.73
C CYS A 32 -1.77 14.21 3.81
N TYR A 33 -3.06 14.29 3.47
CA TYR A 33 -3.86 13.13 3.12
C TYR A 33 -3.80 12.92 1.60
N PRO A 34 -3.09 11.88 1.10
CA PRO A 34 -3.08 11.57 -0.32
C PRO A 34 -4.51 11.34 -0.83
N ARG A 35 -4.84 11.90 -1.99
CA ARG A 35 -6.19 11.78 -2.56
C ARG A 35 -6.32 10.43 -3.27
N ILE A 36 -6.44 9.38 -2.47
CA ILE A 36 -6.59 8.00 -2.91
C ILE A 36 -7.87 7.44 -2.31
N SER A 37 -8.70 6.78 -3.12
CA SER A 37 -9.94 6.15 -2.65
C SER A 37 -10.18 4.80 -3.31
N GLY A 38 -10.98 3.96 -2.66
CA GLY A 38 -11.43 2.68 -3.19
C GLY A 38 -11.57 1.64 -2.08
N HIS A 39 -11.41 0.37 -2.43
CA HIS A 39 -11.60 -0.75 -1.50
C HIS A 39 -10.40 -1.67 -1.47
N ALA A 40 -10.21 -2.32 -0.33
CA ALA A 40 -9.30 -3.44 -0.16
C ALA A 40 -9.96 -4.47 0.75
N ASP A 41 -10.02 -5.71 0.29
CA ASP A 41 -10.57 -6.87 0.99
C ASP A 41 -9.77 -8.12 0.63
N LYS A 42 -10.21 -9.28 1.13
CA LYS A 42 -9.54 -10.57 0.93
C LYS A 42 -9.41 -11.01 -0.53
N GLU A 43 -10.18 -10.42 -1.45
CA GLU A 43 -10.22 -10.82 -2.86
C GLU A 43 -9.39 -9.87 -3.73
N CYS A 44 -9.44 -8.56 -3.43
CA CYS A 44 -8.75 -7.57 -4.23
C CYS A 44 -8.43 -6.27 -3.50
N ILE A 45 -7.50 -5.52 -4.09
CA ILE A 45 -7.22 -4.12 -3.77
C ILE A 45 -7.51 -3.34 -5.04
N LYS A 46 -8.35 -2.30 -4.94
CA LYS A 46 -8.66 -1.41 -6.06
C LYS A 46 -8.77 0.02 -5.57
N PHE A 47 -7.80 0.83 -5.96
CA PHE A 47 -7.75 2.25 -5.67
C PHE A 47 -7.68 3.10 -6.93
N PHE A 48 -8.27 4.27 -6.83
CA PHE A 48 -8.08 5.37 -7.76
C PHE A 48 -7.33 6.50 -7.05
N ASP A 49 -6.26 6.96 -7.68
CA ASP A 49 -5.43 8.08 -7.25
C ASP A 49 -5.83 9.32 -8.04
N TYR A 50 -6.48 10.28 -7.36
CA TYR A 50 -7.03 11.47 -8.00
C TYR A 50 -5.96 12.49 -8.40
N ASP A 51 -4.79 12.47 -7.74
CA ASP A 51 -3.71 13.40 -8.05
C ASP A 51 -2.96 12.96 -9.31
N ARG A 52 -2.87 11.65 -9.55
CA ARG A 52 -2.28 11.08 -10.76
C ARG A 52 -3.29 10.69 -11.84
N ASN A 53 -4.59 10.79 -11.55
CA ASN A 53 -5.69 10.38 -12.43
C ASN A 53 -5.50 8.94 -12.97
N THR A 54 -5.20 7.99 -12.08
CA THR A 54 -4.83 6.62 -12.46
C THR A 54 -5.25 5.57 -11.43
N TYR A 55 -5.26 4.31 -11.84
CA TYR A 55 -5.61 3.18 -10.99
C TYR A 55 -4.38 2.52 -10.35
N PHE A 56 -4.59 1.98 -9.16
CA PHE A 56 -3.68 1.11 -8.45
C PHE A 56 -4.49 -0.09 -7.95
N GLU A 57 -4.37 -1.23 -8.62
CA GLU A 57 -5.26 -2.36 -8.35
C GLU A 57 -4.64 -3.73 -8.61
N GLY A 58 -5.24 -4.76 -8.02
CA GLY A 58 -4.85 -6.14 -8.23
C GLY A 58 -5.70 -7.11 -7.41
N ARG A 59 -5.50 -8.40 -7.68
CA ARG A 59 -6.25 -9.49 -7.04
C ARG A 59 -5.33 -10.31 -6.14
N PHE A 60 -5.94 -10.92 -5.13
CA PHE A 60 -5.29 -11.95 -4.34
C PHE A 60 -5.15 -13.22 -5.19
N ASN A 61 -3.95 -13.74 -5.31
CA ASN A 61 -3.66 -15.00 -5.99
C ASN A 61 -2.39 -15.64 -5.39
N ASP A 62 -2.41 -16.95 -5.21
CA ASP A 62 -1.26 -17.73 -4.70
C ASP A 62 -0.65 -17.20 -3.38
N GLY A 63 -1.48 -16.69 -2.46
CA GLY A 63 -1.01 -16.23 -1.14
C GLY A 63 -0.55 -14.77 -1.06
N GLU A 64 -0.66 -14.01 -2.15
CA GLU A 64 -0.29 -12.59 -2.19
C GLU A 64 -1.26 -11.78 -3.08
N TYR A 65 -1.33 -10.47 -2.89
CA TYR A 65 -1.94 -9.58 -3.88
C TYR A 65 -0.89 -9.20 -4.91
N ARG A 66 -1.25 -9.34 -6.19
CA ARG A 66 -0.42 -8.88 -7.32
C ARG A 66 -1.03 -7.61 -7.88
N LEU A 67 -0.45 -6.48 -7.49
CA LEU A 67 -0.93 -5.14 -7.82
C LEU A 67 -0.21 -4.58 -9.03
N TYR A 68 -0.90 -3.72 -9.77
CA TYR A 68 -0.35 -2.95 -10.87
C TYR A 68 -0.63 -1.46 -10.65
N ASP A 69 0.42 -0.66 -10.73
CA ASP A 69 0.35 0.79 -10.69
C ASP A 69 0.28 1.34 -12.11
N TYR A 70 -0.92 1.69 -12.57
CA TYR A 70 -1.14 2.18 -13.93
C TYR A 70 -0.46 3.54 -14.19
N GLY A 71 -0.12 4.30 -13.15
CA GLY A 71 0.60 5.57 -13.31
C GLY A 71 2.07 5.39 -13.70
N HIS A 72 2.66 4.24 -13.39
CA HIS A 72 4.08 3.95 -13.68
C HIS A 72 4.32 2.72 -14.54
N GLY A 73 3.29 1.90 -14.77
CA GLY A 73 3.43 0.68 -15.54
C GLY A 73 4.25 -0.39 -14.82
N GLU A 74 4.08 -0.50 -13.49
CA GLU A 74 4.92 -1.34 -12.65
C GLU A 74 4.07 -2.29 -11.78
N TYR A 75 4.58 -3.51 -11.58
CA TYR A 75 3.99 -4.48 -10.67
C TYR A 75 4.51 -4.33 -9.24
N ILE A 76 3.65 -4.63 -8.28
CA ILE A 76 3.98 -4.66 -6.85
C ILE A 76 3.27 -5.86 -6.23
N SER A 77 4.00 -6.73 -5.53
CA SER A 77 3.38 -7.75 -4.70
C SER A 77 3.25 -7.28 -3.26
N ILE A 78 2.20 -7.74 -2.56
CA ILE A 78 2.08 -7.62 -1.10
C ILE A 78 1.47 -8.91 -0.54
N LYS A 79 2.07 -9.44 0.52
CA LYS A 79 1.60 -10.63 1.22
C LYS A 79 1.61 -10.44 2.73
N GLN A 80 0.61 -11.01 3.38
CA GLN A 80 0.53 -11.00 4.84
C GLN A 80 1.45 -12.09 5.41
N LYS A 81 2.24 -11.73 6.42
CA LYS A 81 3.14 -12.65 7.13
C LYS A 81 2.56 -13.14 8.44
N SER A 82 1.89 -12.23 9.13
CA SER A 82 1.09 -12.46 10.34
C SER A 82 0.09 -11.32 10.45
N ALA A 83 -0.84 -11.39 11.41
CA ALA A 83 -1.77 -10.28 11.66
C ALA A 83 -1.01 -8.95 11.84
N GLY A 84 -1.42 -7.92 11.10
CA GLY A 84 -0.77 -6.60 11.09
C GLY A 84 0.61 -6.53 10.43
N CYS A 85 1.19 -7.62 9.95
CA CYS A 85 2.54 -7.63 9.36
C CYS A 85 2.51 -8.10 7.92
N TYR A 86 3.03 -7.29 7.02
CA TYR A 86 3.07 -7.54 5.58
C TYR A 86 4.49 -7.34 5.04
N GLU A 87 4.78 -8.03 3.94
CA GLU A 87 5.97 -7.80 3.14
C GLU A 87 5.61 -7.82 1.66
N GLY A 88 6.48 -7.26 0.83
CA GLY A 88 6.23 -7.23 -0.61
C GLY A 88 7.47 -6.90 -1.41
N TYR A 89 7.30 -6.97 -2.74
CA TYR A 89 8.35 -6.66 -3.69
C TYR A 89 7.86 -5.64 -4.72
N HIS A 90 8.65 -4.60 -4.92
CA HIS A 90 8.40 -3.57 -5.92
C HIS A 90 9.21 -3.88 -7.18
N TYR A 91 8.54 -4.40 -8.21
CA TYR A 91 9.21 -4.92 -9.42
C TYR A 91 9.90 -3.80 -10.22
N GLY A 92 9.34 -2.59 -10.24
CA GLY A 92 9.94 -1.46 -10.95
C GLY A 92 11.32 -1.04 -10.40
N SER A 93 11.58 -1.25 -9.12
CA SER A 93 12.88 -0.92 -8.50
C SER A 93 13.73 -2.14 -8.16
N GLY A 94 13.16 -3.35 -8.23
CA GLY A 94 13.80 -4.57 -7.78
C GLY A 94 14.13 -4.59 -6.28
N ARG A 95 13.26 -4.02 -5.44
CA ARG A 95 13.50 -3.90 -3.98
C ARG A 95 12.33 -4.42 -3.17
N TYR A 96 12.65 -5.01 -2.01
CA TYR A 96 11.68 -5.42 -1.01
C TYR A 96 11.18 -4.23 -0.16
N TYR A 97 10.06 -4.44 0.53
CA TYR A 97 9.55 -3.56 1.58
C TYR A 97 8.80 -4.38 2.62
N SER A 98 8.61 -3.81 3.81
CA SER A 98 7.75 -4.37 4.85
C SER A 98 6.82 -3.33 5.43
N ILE A 99 5.67 -3.78 5.94
CA ILE A 99 4.65 -2.93 6.52
C ILE A 99 4.19 -3.55 7.85
N ALA A 100 4.15 -2.74 8.90
CA ALA A 100 3.55 -3.10 10.18
C ALA A 100 2.37 -2.18 10.46
N CYS A 101 1.23 -2.76 10.84
CA CYS A 101 -0.01 -2.07 11.17
C CYS A 101 -0.39 -2.37 12.61
N GLN A 102 -0.54 -1.32 13.42
CA GLN A 102 -0.94 -1.42 14.82
C GLN A 102 -2.09 -0.42 15.08
N GLY A 103 -3.30 -0.95 15.18
CA GLY A 103 -4.52 -0.13 15.23
C GLY A 103 -4.69 0.65 13.93
N ASN A 104 -4.65 1.98 14.01
CA ASN A 104 -4.74 2.85 12.83
C ASN A 104 -3.37 3.29 12.30
N ASN A 105 -2.28 2.99 13.00
CA ASN A 105 -0.95 3.42 12.60
C ASN A 105 -0.30 2.39 11.70
N VAL A 106 0.32 2.84 10.63
CA VAL A 106 1.05 2.02 9.66
C VAL A 106 2.50 2.51 9.57
N SER A 107 3.46 1.61 9.80
CA SER A 107 4.88 1.85 9.56
C SER A 107 5.32 1.07 8.33
N PHE A 108 5.93 1.76 7.37
CA PHE A 108 6.38 1.22 6.10
C PHE A 108 7.91 1.33 6.03
N TYR A 109 8.61 0.21 5.89
CA TYR A 109 10.04 0.21 5.66
C TYR A 109 10.35 -0.09 4.19
N ASP A 110 10.99 0.87 3.51
CA ASP A 110 11.38 0.76 2.11
C ASP A 110 12.87 0.39 2.01
N TYR A 111 13.20 -0.84 1.63
CA TYR A 111 14.60 -1.26 1.51
C TYR A 111 15.34 -0.54 0.37
N GLY A 112 14.61 0.09 -0.57
CA GLY A 112 15.21 0.91 -1.61
C GLY A 112 15.78 2.23 -1.09
N THR A 113 15.19 2.79 -0.03
CA THR A 113 15.68 4.02 0.61
C THR A 113 16.33 3.79 1.97
N ALA A 114 16.17 2.59 2.54
CA ALA A 114 16.58 2.25 3.91
C ALA A 114 15.96 3.17 4.97
N LEU A 115 14.70 3.58 4.75
CA LEU A 115 13.98 4.50 5.64
C LEU A 115 12.60 3.95 6.03
N TYR A 116 12.14 4.39 7.19
CA TYR A 116 10.75 4.24 7.63
C TYR A 116 9.90 5.43 7.17
N TYR A 117 8.69 5.13 6.75
CA TYR A 117 7.62 6.07 6.42
C TYR A 117 6.40 5.71 7.26
N ASN A 118 5.84 6.68 7.98
CA ASN A 118 4.73 6.44 8.90
C ASN A 118 3.45 7.06 8.35
N PHE A 119 2.32 6.41 8.65
CA PHE A 119 0.98 6.80 8.22
C PHE A 119 -0.06 6.53 9.32
N ALA A 120 -1.18 7.28 9.35
CA ALA A 120 -2.27 7.10 10.32
C ALA A 120 -3.67 7.50 9.82
#